data_AF-A0A2K4ID45-F1
#
_entry.id   AF-A0A2K4ID45-F1
#
_cell.length_a   1.000
_cell.length_b   1.000
_cell.length_c   1.000
_cell.angle_alpha   90.00
_cell.angle_beta   90.00
_cell.angle_gamma   90.00
#
_symmetry.space_group_name_H-M   'P 1'
#
loop_
_entity.id
_entity.type
_entity.pdbx_description
1 polymer ?
#
loop_
_entity_poly.entity_id
_entity_poly.type
_entity_poly.pdbx_seq_one_letter_code
_entity_poly.pdbx_strand_id
1 'polypeptide(L)'
;MSIRMDTAAPCFLILALTFPAFSQAADPTNPLPSDVSSFTKDRDTCDSLRGEIPEPDPADPDSLSQVTSAINHYCNGTDKRLTQLMQKYSNDKNIMQKLSNYEESIEADMSL
;
A
#
# COMPACT_ATOMS: atom_id res chain seq x y z
N MET A 1 35.14 67.93 -8.43
CA MET A 1 34.00 68.10 -7.51
C MET A 1 33.47 66.71 -7.20
N SER A 2 33.71 66.24 -5.96
CA SER A 2 33.09 65.14 -5.17
C SER A 2 32.60 63.87 -5.91
N ILE A 3 33.25 62.69 -5.85
CA ILE A 3 33.44 61.69 -4.77
C ILE A 3 32.14 61.18 -4.11
N ARG A 4 31.77 59.91 -4.37
CA ARG A 4 31.55 58.73 -3.47
C ARG A 4 31.35 57.52 -4.41
N MET A 5 32.09 56.41 -4.46
CA MET A 5 32.72 55.48 -3.52
C MET A 5 31.76 54.82 -2.54
N ASP A 6 31.11 53.75 -3.02
CA ASP A 6 30.55 52.69 -2.18
C ASP A 6 31.26 51.38 -2.54
N THR A 7 31.91 50.81 -1.52
CA THR A 7 32.75 49.62 -1.56
C THR A 7 32.04 48.54 -0.75
N ALA A 8 31.73 47.38 -1.33
CA ALA A 8 31.47 46.12 -0.62
C ALA A 8 31.29 45.01 -1.69
N ALA A 9 32.36 44.31 -2.05
CA ALA A 9 32.74 42.99 -1.50
C ALA A 9 31.77 41.86 -1.90
N PRO A 10 32.26 40.79 -2.57
CA PRO A 10 31.43 39.74 -3.14
C PRO A 10 31.05 38.71 -2.07
N CYS A 11 29.75 38.59 -1.76
CA CYS A 11 29.26 37.51 -0.90
C CYS A 11 29.11 36.23 -1.72
N PHE A 12 30.10 35.35 -1.57
CA PHE A 12 29.98 33.91 -1.76
C PHE A 12 28.67 33.39 -1.11
N LEU A 13 27.78 32.82 -1.92
CA LEU A 13 26.74 31.91 -1.44
C LEU A 13 26.83 30.63 -2.25
N ILE A 14 27.81 29.79 -1.91
CA ILE A 14 27.79 28.37 -2.28
C ILE A 14 26.76 27.72 -1.34
N LEU A 15 25.57 27.46 -1.86
CA LEU A 15 24.57 26.65 -1.19
C LEU A 15 25.02 25.18 -1.27
N ALA A 16 25.83 24.75 -0.30
CA ALA A 16 26.15 23.34 -0.13
C ALA A 16 24.89 22.61 0.37
N LEU A 17 24.07 22.12 -0.56
CA LEU A 17 23.00 21.16 -0.25
C LEU A 17 23.65 19.84 0.15
N THR A 18 23.97 19.68 1.43
CA THR A 18 24.28 18.39 2.02
C THR A 18 22.99 17.58 2.04
N PHE A 19 22.73 16.86 0.96
CA PHE A 19 21.73 15.80 0.96
C PHE A 19 22.13 14.80 2.05
N PRO A 20 21.33 14.63 3.12
CA PRO A 20 21.58 13.53 4.03
C PRO A 20 21.45 12.26 3.18
N ALA A 21 22.51 11.45 3.18
CA ALA A 21 22.44 10.12 2.61
C ALA A 21 21.33 9.39 3.36
N PHE A 22 20.17 9.20 2.71
CA PHE A 22 19.15 8.29 3.19
C PHE A 22 19.80 6.90 3.19
N SER A 23 20.31 6.48 4.34
CA SER A 23 20.69 5.09 4.57
C SER A 23 19.41 4.27 4.50
N GLN A 24 19.07 3.79 3.30
CA GLN A 24 18.14 2.67 3.18
C GLN A 24 18.83 1.47 3.79
N ALA A 25 18.55 1.22 5.07
CA ALA A 25 18.75 -0.08 5.66
C ALA A 25 17.78 -1.02 4.94
N ALA A 26 18.26 -1.66 3.87
CA ALA A 26 17.60 -2.82 3.33
C ALA A 26 17.72 -3.92 4.39
N ASP A 27 16.71 -4.01 5.25
CA ASP A 27 16.53 -5.16 6.12
C ASP A 27 16.50 -6.39 5.20
N PRO A 28 17.28 -7.47 5.46
CA PRO A 28 17.17 -8.68 4.68
C PRO A 28 15.80 -9.29 4.96
N THR A 29 14.78 -8.81 4.26
CA THR A 29 13.44 -9.43 4.24
C THR A 29 13.63 -10.83 3.71
N ASN A 30 13.64 -11.80 4.61
CA ASN A 30 13.38 -13.17 4.23
C ASN A 30 12.08 -13.13 3.40
N PRO A 31 12.10 -13.63 2.15
CA PRO A 31 10.93 -13.57 1.31
C PRO A 31 9.78 -14.27 2.03
N LEU A 32 8.61 -13.62 2.04
CA LEU A 32 7.42 -14.20 2.66
C LEU A 32 7.16 -15.59 2.09
N PRO A 33 6.62 -16.52 2.90
CA PRO A 33 6.11 -17.77 2.37
C PRO A 33 5.12 -17.49 1.24
N SER A 34 5.16 -18.32 0.19
CA SER A 34 4.41 -18.08 -1.04
C SER A 34 2.89 -18.00 -0.83
N ASP A 35 2.36 -18.74 0.13
CA ASP A 35 0.95 -18.72 0.48
C ASP A 35 0.52 -17.42 1.17
N VAL A 36 1.37 -16.85 2.04
CA VAL A 36 1.18 -15.52 2.65
C VAL A 36 1.34 -14.43 1.59
N SER A 37 2.35 -14.53 0.72
CA SER A 37 2.57 -13.55 -0.35
C SER A 37 1.39 -13.50 -1.33
N SER A 38 0.91 -14.65 -1.79
CA SER A 38 -0.27 -14.70 -2.66
C SER A 38 -1.52 -14.21 -1.94
N PHE A 39 -1.72 -14.56 -0.66
CA PHE A 39 -2.87 -14.06 0.10
C PHE A 39 -2.86 -12.54 0.19
N THR A 40 -1.73 -11.95 0.58
CA THR A 40 -1.57 -10.49 0.65
C THR A 40 -1.87 -9.85 -0.69
N LYS A 41 -1.37 -10.40 -1.80
CA LYS A 41 -1.64 -9.83 -3.12
C LYS A 41 -3.14 -9.80 -3.44
N ASP A 42 -3.83 -10.92 -3.22
CA ASP A 42 -5.25 -11.04 -3.54
C ASP A 42 -6.08 -10.14 -2.62
N ARG A 43 -5.78 -10.17 -1.31
CA ARG A 43 -6.47 -9.40 -0.28
C ARG A 43 -6.25 -7.90 -0.43
N ASP A 44 -5.02 -7.43 -0.62
CA ASP A 44 -4.72 -6.00 -0.85
C ASP A 44 -5.44 -5.46 -2.10
N THR A 45 -5.56 -6.28 -3.15
CA THR A 45 -6.31 -5.90 -4.36
C THR A 45 -7.80 -5.77 -4.05
N CYS A 46 -8.36 -6.73 -3.32
CA CYS A 46 -9.74 -6.68 -2.82
C CYS A 46 -10.00 -5.45 -1.91
N ASP A 47 -9.07 -5.11 -1.01
CA ASP A 47 -9.12 -3.93 -0.14
C ASP A 47 -9.11 -2.62 -0.93
N SER A 48 -8.24 -2.53 -1.93
CA SER A 48 -8.16 -1.35 -2.79
C SER A 48 -9.45 -1.15 -3.58
N LEU A 49 -9.96 -2.21 -4.22
CA LEU A 49 -11.17 -2.14 -5.04
C LEU A 49 -12.41 -1.76 -4.24
N ARG A 50 -12.57 -2.29 -3.01
CA ARG A 50 -13.72 -1.93 -2.17
C ARG A 50 -13.65 -0.51 -1.62
N GLY A 51 -12.46 0.08 -1.55
CA GLY A 51 -12.26 1.49 -1.20
C GLY A 51 -12.45 2.44 -2.39
N GLU A 52 -12.43 1.93 -3.61
CA GLU A 52 -12.46 2.69 -4.87
C GLU A 52 -13.70 2.36 -5.73
N ILE A 53 -14.87 2.21 -5.09
CA ILE A 53 -16.12 1.97 -5.83
C ILE A 53 -16.50 3.24 -6.61
N PRO A 54 -16.67 3.18 -7.94
CA PRO A 54 -17.01 4.35 -8.74
C PRO A 54 -18.45 4.79 -8.47
N GLU A 55 -18.73 6.08 -8.67
CA GLU A 55 -20.10 6.57 -8.75
C GLU A 55 -20.77 6.06 -10.04
N PRO A 56 -22.10 5.83 -10.06
CA PRO A 56 -22.80 5.47 -11.27
C PRO A 56 -22.61 6.52 -12.38
N ASP A 57 -22.04 6.12 -13.51
CA ASP A 57 -21.85 6.97 -14.69
C ASP A 57 -22.82 6.55 -15.81
N PRO A 58 -23.74 7.42 -16.25
CA PRO A 58 -24.60 7.13 -17.41
C PRO A 58 -23.84 6.87 -18.71
N ALA A 59 -22.62 7.37 -18.86
CA ALA A 59 -21.76 7.12 -20.02
C ALA A 59 -21.04 5.76 -19.94
N ASP A 60 -20.92 5.20 -18.74
CA ASP A 60 -20.38 3.85 -18.47
C ASP A 60 -21.28 3.11 -17.47
N PRO A 61 -22.46 2.63 -17.92
CA PRO A 61 -23.44 1.98 -17.06
C PRO A 61 -22.93 0.66 -16.46
N ASP A 62 -21.87 0.08 -17.04
CA ASP A 62 -21.33 -1.21 -16.63
C ASP A 62 -20.23 -1.09 -15.56
N SER A 63 -19.67 0.12 -15.36
CA SER A 63 -18.58 0.41 -14.42
C SER A 63 -18.75 -0.23 -13.04
N LEU A 64 -19.93 -0.04 -12.42
CA LEU A 64 -20.26 -0.64 -11.12
C LEU A 64 -20.25 -2.15 -11.14
N SER A 65 -20.80 -2.77 -12.19
CA SER A 65 -20.88 -4.23 -12.30
C SER A 65 -19.50 -4.86 -12.52
N GLN A 66 -18.62 -4.16 -13.25
CA GLN A 66 -17.24 -4.59 -13.47
C GLN A 66 -16.43 -4.53 -12.18
N VAL A 67 -16.52 -3.43 -11.43
CA VAL A 67 -15.84 -3.29 -10.13
C VAL A 67 -16.39 -4.31 -9.13
N THR A 68 -17.70 -4.51 -9.07
CA THR A 68 -18.32 -5.53 -8.22
C THR A 68 -17.81 -6.93 -8.57
N SER A 69 -17.70 -7.25 -9.86
CA SER A 69 -17.16 -8.54 -10.32
C SER A 69 -15.69 -8.70 -9.95
N ALA A 70 -14.89 -7.64 -10.05
CA ALA A 70 -13.48 -7.66 -9.65
C ALA A 70 -13.32 -7.82 -8.13
N ILE A 71 -14.11 -7.10 -7.32
CA ILE A 71 -14.17 -7.28 -5.86
C ILE A 71 -14.48 -8.74 -5.55
N ASN A 72 -15.54 -9.30 -6.15
CA ASN A 72 -15.92 -10.69 -5.94
C ASN A 72 -14.80 -11.68 -6.30
N HIS A 73 -14.08 -11.43 -7.38
CA HIS A 73 -12.96 -12.26 -7.80
C HIS A 73 -11.81 -12.27 -6.78
N TYR A 74 -11.41 -11.11 -6.28
CA TYR A 74 -10.26 -10.99 -5.38
C TYR A 74 -10.60 -11.25 -3.90
N CYS A 75 -11.83 -10.97 -3.49
CA CYS A 75 -12.26 -11.13 -2.11
C CYS A 75 -12.70 -12.55 -1.78
N ASN A 76 -13.27 -13.30 -2.73
CA ASN A 76 -13.88 -14.59 -2.41
C ASN A 76 -12.87 -15.61 -1.83
N GLY A 77 -13.24 -16.23 -0.71
CA GLY A 77 -12.46 -17.22 0.01
C GLY A 77 -11.25 -16.66 0.79
N THR A 78 -11.00 -15.35 0.75
CA THR A 78 -9.87 -14.74 1.45
C THR A 78 -10.07 -14.66 2.98
N ASP A 79 -11.30 -14.58 3.50
CA ASP A 79 -11.62 -14.66 4.94
C ASP A 79 -11.24 -16.04 5.51
N LYS A 80 -11.66 -17.09 4.81
CA LYS A 80 -11.31 -18.47 5.15
C LYS A 80 -9.79 -18.68 5.06
N ARG A 81 -9.15 -18.15 4.02
CA ARG A 81 -7.70 -18.26 3.83
C ARG A 81 -6.92 -17.52 4.91
N LEU A 82 -7.37 -16.34 5.34
CA LEU A 82 -6.77 -15.60 6.45
C LEU A 82 -6.79 -16.44 7.73
N THR A 83 -7.95 -17.01 8.06
CA THR A 83 -8.10 -17.90 9.22
C THR A 83 -7.12 -19.08 9.16
N GLN A 84 -7.01 -19.73 8.00
CA GLN A 84 -6.09 -20.86 7.79
C GLN A 84 -4.61 -20.45 7.92
N LEU A 85 -4.24 -19.28 7.40
CA LEU A 85 -2.87 -18.76 7.51
C LEU A 85 -2.50 -18.39 8.94
N MET A 86 -3.41 -17.74 9.68
CA MET A 86 -3.20 -17.41 11.09
C MET A 86 -3.03 -18.67 11.94
N GLN A 87 -3.77 -19.73 11.65
CA GLN A 87 -3.58 -21.02 12.32
C GLN A 87 -2.21 -21.64 11.97
N LYS A 88 -1.88 -21.69 10.67
CA LYS A 88 -0.64 -22.30 10.15
C LYS A 88 0.62 -21.61 10.69
N TYR A 89 0.60 -20.28 10.77
CA TYR A 89 1.76 -19.47 11.17
C TYR A 89 1.67 -18.96 12.61
N SER A 90 0.83 -19.56 13.46
CA SER A 90 0.60 -19.14 14.85
C SER A 90 1.87 -18.99 15.72
N ASN A 91 2.95 -19.71 15.40
CA ASN A 91 4.24 -19.61 16.09
C ASN A 91 5.23 -18.60 15.48
N ASP A 92 4.92 -18.05 14.29
CA ASP A 92 5.74 -17.03 13.63
C ASP A 92 5.16 -15.64 13.91
N LYS A 93 5.79 -14.93 14.85
CA LYS A 93 5.33 -13.61 15.31
C LYS A 93 5.31 -12.57 14.18
N ASN A 94 6.24 -12.64 13.23
CA ASN A 94 6.34 -11.66 12.15
C ASN A 94 5.20 -11.85 11.15
N ILE A 95 4.92 -13.10 10.77
CA ILE A 95 3.80 -13.42 9.88
C ILE A 95 2.48 -13.13 10.57
N MET A 96 2.32 -13.49 11.85
CA MET A 96 1.12 -13.18 12.63
C MET A 96 0.85 -11.68 12.71
N GLN A 97 1.86 -10.87 13.02
CA GLN A 97 1.71 -9.42 13.04
C GLN A 97 1.23 -8.87 11.68
N LYS A 98 1.75 -9.42 10.58
CA LYS A 98 1.32 -9.02 9.24
C LYS A 98 -0.11 -9.44 8.93
N LEU A 99 -0.49 -10.68 9.25
CA LEU A 99 -1.84 -11.21 9.00
C LEU A 99 -2.90 -10.51 9.86
N SER A 100 -2.58 -10.13 11.09
CA SER A 100 -3.49 -9.42 11.99
C SER A 100 -3.86 -7.99 11.55
N ASN A 101 -3.22 -7.45 10.51
CA ASN A 101 -3.61 -6.15 9.95
C ASN A 101 -4.82 -6.25 9.01
N TYR A 102 -5.20 -7.46 8.60
CA TYR A 102 -6.36 -7.67 7.73
C TYR A 102 -7.62 -7.88 8.57
N GLU A 103 -8.73 -7.34 8.08
CA GLU A 103 -10.05 -7.61 8.63
C GLU A 103 -10.43 -9.10 8.44
N GLU A 104 -11.03 -9.68 9.47
CA GLU A 104 -11.34 -11.12 9.52
C GLU A 104 -12.52 -11.51 8.63
N SER A 105 -13.47 -10.58 8.42
CA SER A 105 -14.69 -10.84 7.65
C SER A 105 -15.06 -9.62 6.81
N ILE A 106 -14.79 -9.72 5.50
CA ILE A 106 -15.10 -8.66 4.52
C ILE A 106 -15.78 -9.20 3.27
N GLU A 107 -15.89 -10.53 3.13
CA GLU A 107 -16.72 -11.13 2.11
C GLU A 107 -18.20 -10.91 2.46
N ALA A 108 -18.97 -10.36 1.52
CA ALA A 108 -20.43 -10.41 1.62
C ALA A 108 -20.89 -11.87 1.56
N ASP A 109 -22.06 -12.19 2.10
CA ASP A 109 -22.67 -13.49 1.87
C ASP A 109 -23.02 -13.61 0.37
N MET A 110 -22.11 -14.21 -0.38
CA MET A 110 -22.17 -14.38 -1.83
C MET A 110 -23.14 -15.49 -2.26
N SER A 111 -24.06 -15.87 -1.37
CA SER A 111 -25.11 -16.88 -1.59
C SER A 111 -26.38 -16.32 -2.24
N LEU A 112 -26.34 -15.11 -2.83
CA LEU A 112 -27.49 -14.51 -3.54
C LEU A 112 -27.44 -14.79 -5.04
#